data_AF-A0A7U1JZQ5-F1
#
_entry.id   AF-A0A7U1JZQ5-F1
#
_cell.length_a   1.000
_cell.length_b   1.000
_cell.length_c   1.000
_cell.angle_alpha   90.00
_cell.angle_beta   90.00
_cell.angle_gamma   90.00
#
_symmetry.space_group_name_H-M   'P 1'
#
loop_
_entity.id
_entity.type
_entity.pdbx_description
1 polymer ?
#
loop_
_entity_poly.entity_id
_entity_poly.type
_entity_poly.pdbx_seq_one_letter_code
_entity_poly.pdbx_strand_id
1 'polypeptide(L)'
;MFDLAGIQTGRPNDNFEFCAVTALRSQFTDYSVTGRKTLLPDNITVDGMTAINVQPTQNAVMCGIKLPADLYQNTVGSRNKKGSDGTNARITLRNLHSVINNPSIELAAAQTVDIPGNAATWTADYLNSDYSWIPRIILENCIPAIIHAPGAKAVVDIHGGKLARVYTNGNSNRCRVTGADIELIPDAAGVTYFAADKTLVTGCSWLNPASGATYPGTLRGSGNEMIGESAKAPNLPAKAFIEE
;
A
#
# COMPACT_ATOMS: atom_id res chain seq x y z
N MET A 1 -15.60 12.38 -5.06
CA MET A 1 -15.83 13.04 -3.76
C MET A 1 -16.86 12.22 -3.00
N PHE A 2 -16.51 11.74 -1.81
CA PHE A 2 -17.40 10.96 -0.94
C PHE A 2 -17.65 11.72 0.36
N ASP A 3 -18.92 12.02 0.65
CA ASP A 3 -19.36 12.76 1.84
C ASP A 3 -19.86 11.78 2.90
N LEU A 4 -19.35 11.91 4.12
CA LEU A 4 -19.77 11.11 5.27
C LEU A 4 -20.68 11.88 6.23
N ALA A 5 -20.99 13.15 5.96
CA ALA A 5 -21.98 13.91 6.70
C ALA A 5 -23.37 13.27 6.51
N GLY A 6 -23.89 12.63 7.57
CA GLY A 6 -25.24 12.05 7.59
C GLY A 6 -25.31 10.53 7.59
N ILE A 7 -24.18 9.80 7.60
CA ILE A 7 -24.20 8.36 7.92
C ILE A 7 -24.69 8.20 9.36
N GLN A 8 -25.87 7.59 9.53
CA GLN A 8 -26.54 7.48 10.82
C GLN A 8 -25.64 6.84 11.89
N THR A 9 -25.58 7.48 13.06
CA THR A 9 -25.05 6.91 14.31
C THR A 9 -25.70 5.54 14.54
N GLY A 10 -24.96 4.45 14.36
CA GLY A 10 -25.49 3.09 14.57
C GLY A 10 -24.84 1.95 13.81
N ARG A 11 -23.92 2.19 12.86
CA ARG A 11 -23.06 1.13 12.31
C ARG A 11 -21.62 1.33 12.80
N PRO A 12 -21.15 0.53 13.77
CA PRO A 12 -19.83 0.68 14.34
C PRO A 12 -18.83 0.01 13.40
N ASN A 13 -18.23 0.81 12.52
CA ASN A 13 -16.85 0.58 12.11
C ASN A 13 -16.22 1.97 12.11
N ASP A 14 -15.28 2.21 13.02
CA ASP A 14 -14.60 3.52 13.18
C ASP A 14 -13.80 3.91 11.93
N ASN A 15 -13.65 2.98 10.98
CA ASN A 15 -12.96 3.15 9.70
C ASN A 15 -13.92 2.85 8.53
N PHE A 16 -14.04 3.81 7.61
CA PHE A 16 -14.71 3.65 6.32
C PHE A 16 -13.68 3.43 5.21
N GLU A 17 -13.96 2.52 4.28
CA GLU A 17 -13.14 2.29 3.09
C GLU A 17 -14.03 2.44 1.85
N PHE A 18 -13.65 3.33 0.94
CA PHE A 18 -14.28 3.45 -0.37
C PHE A 18 -13.33 2.86 -1.41
N CYS A 19 -13.70 1.72 -1.97
CA CYS A 19 -12.87 1.01 -2.95
C CYS A 19 -13.32 1.32 -4.38
N ALA A 20 -12.40 1.84 -5.21
CA ALA A 20 -12.65 2.07 -6.62
C ALA A 20 -12.67 0.77 -7.44
N VAL A 21 -11.71 -0.12 -7.18
CA VAL A 21 -11.57 -1.38 -7.92
C VAL A 21 -11.43 -2.54 -6.96
N THR A 22 -12.41 -3.44 -6.96
CA THR A 22 -12.31 -4.72 -6.28
C THR A 22 -12.23 -5.84 -7.30
N ALA A 23 -11.13 -6.60 -7.29
CA ALA A 23 -11.06 -7.85 -8.04
C ALA A 23 -11.75 -8.95 -7.23
N LEU A 24 -12.66 -9.67 -7.87
CA LEU A 24 -13.36 -10.81 -7.27
C LEU A 24 -12.91 -12.10 -7.93
N ARG A 25 -12.80 -13.17 -7.14
CA ARG A 25 -12.61 -14.51 -7.69
C ARG A 25 -13.84 -14.87 -8.52
N SER A 26 -13.62 -15.29 -9.75
CA SER A 26 -14.71 -15.82 -10.55
C SER A 26 -15.11 -17.20 -10.02
N GLN A 27 -16.41 -17.38 -9.79
CA GLN A 27 -17.01 -18.64 -9.30
C GLN A 27 -16.92 -19.78 -10.33
N PHE A 28 -16.50 -19.49 -11.57
CA PHE A 28 -16.57 -20.42 -12.70
C PHE A 28 -15.21 -20.75 -13.34
N THR A 29 -14.11 -20.31 -12.73
CA THR A 29 -12.78 -20.33 -13.36
C THR A 29 -11.68 -20.68 -12.36
N ASP A 30 -11.81 -21.82 -11.70
CA ASP A 30 -10.61 -22.50 -11.23
C ASP A 30 -9.96 -23.14 -12.46
N TYR A 31 -8.82 -22.62 -12.91
CA TYR A 31 -8.15 -23.12 -14.12
C TYR A 31 -7.79 -24.60 -13.99
N SER A 32 -7.43 -25.06 -12.79
CA SER A 32 -7.07 -26.46 -12.54
C SER A 32 -8.26 -27.41 -12.65
N VAL A 33 -9.48 -26.89 -12.45
CA VAL A 33 -10.73 -27.67 -12.49
C VAL A 33 -11.49 -27.49 -13.81
N THR A 34 -11.49 -26.27 -14.36
CA THR A 34 -12.36 -25.85 -15.48
C THR A 34 -11.60 -25.60 -16.79
N GLY A 35 -10.27 -25.48 -16.74
CA GLY A 35 -9.45 -25.06 -17.88
C GLY A 35 -9.67 -23.61 -18.35
N ARG A 36 -10.51 -22.84 -17.65
CA ARG A 36 -10.82 -21.44 -17.99
C ARG A 36 -9.94 -20.48 -17.21
N LYS A 37 -9.34 -19.51 -17.92
CA LYS A 37 -8.44 -18.50 -17.35
C LYS A 37 -9.23 -17.33 -16.78
N THR A 38 -8.93 -16.92 -15.56
CA THR A 38 -9.32 -15.60 -15.05
C THR A 38 -8.21 -14.61 -15.36
N LEU A 39 -8.43 -13.74 -16.35
CA LEU A 39 -7.47 -12.71 -16.70
C LEU A 39 -7.79 -11.43 -15.95
N LEU A 40 -6.78 -10.86 -15.29
CA LEU A 40 -6.85 -9.55 -14.67
C LEU A 40 -6.44 -8.46 -15.67
N PRO A 41 -6.95 -7.22 -15.52
CA PRO A 41 -6.58 -6.11 -16.38
C PRO A 41 -5.07 -5.85 -16.38
N ASP A 42 -4.53 -5.51 -17.55
CA ASP A 42 -3.13 -5.09 -17.71
C ASP A 42 -2.91 -3.62 -17.36
N ASN A 43 -3.95 -2.79 -17.45
CA ASN A 43 -3.91 -1.39 -17.04
C ASN A 43 -5.13 -1.01 -16.21
N ILE A 44 -4.90 -0.38 -15.06
CA ILE A 44 -5.92 0.21 -14.20
C ILE A 44 -5.49 1.63 -13.86
N THR A 45 -6.39 2.61 -13.99
CA THR A 45 -6.13 3.98 -13.57
C THR A 45 -7.30 4.47 -12.72
N VAL A 46 -6.98 4.99 -11.53
CA VAL A 46 -7.93 5.63 -10.61
C VAL A 46 -7.37 7.00 -10.29
N ASP A 47 -8.17 8.05 -10.49
CA ASP A 47 -7.76 9.44 -10.29
C ASP A 47 -8.86 10.23 -9.56
N GLY A 48 -8.47 11.10 -8.62
CA GLY A 48 -9.36 12.12 -8.05
C GLY A 48 -10.37 11.61 -7.02
N MET A 49 -9.99 10.65 -6.19
CA MET A 49 -10.81 10.24 -5.04
C MET A 49 -10.46 11.06 -3.81
N THR A 50 -11.43 11.76 -3.23
CA THR A 50 -11.22 12.55 -2.01
C THR A 50 -12.36 12.29 -1.03
N ALA A 51 -12.01 11.90 0.19
CA ALA A 51 -12.90 11.92 1.34
C ALA A 51 -13.04 13.35 1.87
N ILE A 52 -14.27 13.77 2.14
CA ILE A 52 -14.57 15.08 2.73
C ILE A 52 -15.58 14.92 3.87
N ASN A 53 -15.67 15.93 4.74
CA ASN A 53 -16.64 15.98 5.85
C ASN A 53 -16.63 14.73 6.74
N VAL A 54 -15.44 14.18 6.99
CA VAL A 54 -15.25 13.01 7.85
C VAL A 54 -15.28 13.47 9.30
N GLN A 55 -16.04 12.76 10.14
CA GLN A 55 -16.18 13.14 11.55
C GLN A 55 -14.83 13.07 12.28
N PRO A 56 -14.59 13.90 13.31
CA PRO A 56 -13.29 13.98 14.00
C PRO A 56 -12.79 12.67 14.64
N THR A 57 -13.66 11.70 14.89
CA THR A 57 -13.30 10.41 15.50
C THR A 57 -13.30 9.25 14.50
N GLN A 58 -13.49 9.55 13.21
CA GLN A 58 -13.63 8.54 12.16
C GLN A 58 -12.52 8.65 11.14
N ASN A 59 -12.20 7.51 10.52
CA ASN A 59 -11.30 7.45 9.38
C ASN A 59 -12.08 7.14 8.10
N ALA A 60 -11.66 7.72 6.98
CA ALA A 60 -12.18 7.40 5.66
C ALA A 60 -11.02 7.22 4.68
N VAL A 61 -10.85 6.00 4.18
CA VAL A 61 -9.78 5.63 3.26
C VAL A 61 -10.29 5.48 1.84
N MET A 62 -9.62 6.16 0.92
CA MET A 62 -9.78 5.97 -0.52
C MET A 62 -8.91 4.80 -0.96
N CYS A 63 -9.53 3.65 -1.14
CA CYS A 63 -8.89 2.44 -1.64
C CYS A 63 -8.93 2.44 -3.17
N GLY A 64 -7.76 2.49 -3.79
CA GLY A 64 -7.64 2.45 -5.25
C GLY A 64 -7.84 1.05 -5.80
N ILE A 65 -7.31 0.05 -5.11
CA ILE A 65 -7.45 -1.35 -5.50
C ILE A 65 -7.49 -2.29 -4.30
N LYS A 66 -8.42 -3.26 -4.37
CA LYS A 66 -8.57 -4.36 -3.43
C LYS A 66 -8.58 -5.69 -4.18
N LEU A 67 -7.69 -6.60 -3.79
CA LEU A 67 -7.51 -7.91 -4.41
C LEU A 67 -7.90 -9.05 -3.45
N PRO A 68 -8.21 -10.25 -3.97
CA PRO A 68 -8.50 -11.40 -3.12
C PRO A 68 -7.22 -12.00 -2.53
N ALA A 69 -7.34 -12.65 -1.36
CA ALA A 69 -6.20 -13.18 -0.61
C ALA A 69 -5.50 -14.39 -1.25
N ASP A 70 -6.17 -15.04 -2.21
CA ASP A 70 -5.72 -16.25 -2.90
C ASP A 70 -5.21 -15.97 -4.31
N LEU A 71 -4.90 -14.70 -4.65
CA LEU A 71 -4.46 -14.31 -5.99
C LEU A 71 -3.23 -15.10 -6.48
N TYR A 72 -2.36 -15.52 -5.57
CA TYR A 72 -1.18 -16.35 -5.88
C TYR A 72 -1.54 -17.69 -6.54
N GLN A 73 -2.76 -18.20 -6.36
CA GLN A 73 -3.23 -19.43 -7.01
C GLN A 73 -3.46 -19.25 -8.52
N ASN A 74 -3.62 -18.01 -8.99
CA ASN A 74 -3.81 -17.72 -10.40
C ASN A 74 -2.47 -17.60 -11.13
N THR A 75 -1.89 -18.74 -11.48
CA THR A 75 -0.59 -18.83 -12.15
C THR A 75 -0.62 -18.36 -13.61
N VAL A 76 -1.81 -18.18 -14.22
CA VAL A 76 -2.00 -17.68 -15.59
C VAL A 76 -2.98 -16.50 -15.60
N GLY A 77 -2.76 -15.56 -14.69
CA GLY A 77 -3.66 -14.43 -14.44
C GLY A 77 -3.53 -13.26 -15.42
N SER A 78 -2.53 -13.26 -16.30
CA SER A 78 -2.32 -12.21 -17.29
C SER A 78 -2.31 -12.76 -18.71
N ARG A 79 -2.76 -11.94 -19.66
CA ARG A 79 -2.59 -12.18 -21.10
C ARG A 79 -1.14 -11.95 -21.54
N ASN A 80 -0.44 -11.07 -20.84
CA ASN A 80 0.89 -10.61 -21.19
C ASN A 80 1.94 -11.36 -20.36
N LYS A 81 3.02 -11.76 -21.03
CA LYS A 81 4.21 -12.28 -20.35
C LYS A 81 4.85 -11.17 -19.53
N LYS A 82 5.41 -11.51 -18.37
CA LYS A 82 6.22 -10.60 -17.53
C LYS A 82 7.34 -9.95 -18.34
N GLY A 83 7.46 -8.64 -18.19
CA GLY A 83 8.57 -7.88 -18.73
C GLY A 83 9.88 -8.16 -17.97
N SER A 84 10.96 -7.51 -18.43
CA SER A 84 12.28 -7.59 -17.80
C SER A 84 12.30 -7.06 -16.36
N ASP A 85 11.37 -6.19 -16.00
CA ASP A 85 11.20 -5.67 -14.64
C ASP A 85 10.40 -6.61 -13.71
N GLY A 86 9.95 -7.76 -14.23
CA GLY A 86 9.21 -8.78 -13.51
C GLY A 86 7.71 -8.51 -13.35
N THR A 87 7.17 -7.48 -14.00
CA THR A 87 5.75 -7.11 -13.95
C THR A 87 5.08 -7.27 -15.33
N ASN A 88 3.75 -7.40 -15.36
CA ASN A 88 2.96 -7.49 -16.60
C ASN A 88 1.64 -6.71 -16.55
N ALA A 89 1.46 -5.90 -15.50
CA ALA A 89 0.33 -5.02 -15.35
C ALA A 89 0.77 -3.71 -14.69
N ARG A 90 0.04 -2.64 -14.97
CA ARG A 90 0.26 -1.31 -14.42
C ARG A 90 -1.03 -0.83 -13.75
N ILE A 91 -0.90 -0.40 -12.50
CA ILE A 91 -1.98 0.23 -11.74
C ILE A 91 -1.50 1.62 -11.40
N THR A 92 -2.20 2.65 -11.84
CA THR A 92 -1.87 4.05 -11.52
C THR A 92 -2.98 4.61 -10.63
N LEU A 93 -2.62 4.97 -9.41
CA LEU A 93 -3.51 5.58 -8.42
C LEU A 93 -3.04 7.01 -8.20
N ARG A 94 -3.82 8.01 -8.62
CA ARG A 94 -3.43 9.41 -8.56
C ARG A 94 -4.42 10.22 -7.74
N ASN A 95 -3.93 11.11 -6.88
CA ASN A 95 -4.79 12.02 -6.10
C ASN A 95 -5.86 11.28 -5.28
N LEU A 96 -5.49 10.16 -4.65
CA LEU A 96 -6.35 9.47 -3.69
C LEU A 96 -6.10 10.06 -2.30
N HIS A 97 -7.05 10.87 -1.84
CA HIS A 97 -6.98 11.64 -0.61
C HIS A 97 -7.97 11.10 0.42
N SER A 98 -7.43 10.34 1.36
CA SER A 98 -8.08 9.79 2.54
C SER A 98 -8.02 10.78 3.70
N VAL A 99 -8.89 10.62 4.69
CA VAL A 99 -8.87 11.38 5.95
C VAL A 99 -8.71 10.41 7.10
N ILE A 100 -7.65 10.57 7.88
CA ILE A 100 -7.39 9.77 9.08
C ILE A 100 -7.42 10.71 10.28
N ASN A 101 -8.54 10.75 11.00
CA ASN A 101 -8.70 11.59 12.19
C ASN A 101 -8.48 10.80 13.49
N ASN A 102 -8.87 9.51 13.52
CA ASN A 102 -8.51 8.62 14.62
C ASN A 102 -7.11 8.07 14.33
N PRO A 103 -6.10 8.38 15.16
CA PRO A 103 -4.70 8.20 14.81
C PRO A 103 -4.19 6.78 15.00
N SER A 104 -5.06 5.79 14.77
CA SER A 104 -4.74 4.38 14.67
C SER A 104 -5.53 3.74 13.54
N ILE A 105 -4.87 2.93 12.72
CA ILE A 105 -5.51 2.11 11.68
C ILE A 105 -5.00 0.69 11.86
N GLU A 106 -5.90 -0.28 12.05
CA GLU A 106 -5.51 -1.69 12.16
C GLU A 106 -4.74 -2.17 10.93
N LEU A 107 -3.89 -3.18 11.10
CA LEU A 107 -2.96 -3.64 10.06
C LEU A 107 -3.64 -3.95 8.71
N ALA A 108 -4.83 -4.55 8.77
CA ALA A 108 -5.63 -5.00 7.64
C ALA A 108 -6.95 -4.22 7.48
N ALA A 109 -7.09 -3.07 8.13
CA ALA A 109 -8.27 -2.22 7.98
C ALA A 109 -7.96 -1.05 7.06
N ALA A 110 -8.81 -0.78 6.07
CA ALA A 110 -8.84 0.48 5.31
C ALA A 110 -7.48 0.86 4.67
N GLN A 111 -7.23 0.40 3.43
CA GLN A 111 -5.92 0.55 2.76
C GLN A 111 -6.06 1.26 1.40
N THR A 112 -5.08 2.08 1.02
CA THR A 112 -5.05 2.66 -0.34
C THR A 112 -4.80 1.56 -1.38
N VAL A 113 -3.96 0.58 -1.03
CA VAL A 113 -3.67 -0.62 -1.80
C VAL A 113 -3.87 -1.82 -0.87
N ASP A 114 -4.84 -2.67 -1.16
CA ASP A 114 -5.17 -3.86 -0.38
C ASP A 114 -4.96 -5.14 -1.20
N ILE A 115 -3.88 -5.86 -0.89
CA ILE A 115 -3.51 -7.14 -1.49
C ILE A 115 -3.26 -8.13 -0.33
N PRO A 116 -4.33 -8.56 0.35
CA PRO A 116 -4.25 -9.38 1.55
C PRO A 116 -3.74 -10.78 1.22
N GLY A 117 -3.34 -11.54 2.25
CA GLY A 117 -2.85 -12.92 2.12
C GLY A 117 -1.49 -13.11 2.78
N ASN A 118 -0.78 -14.19 2.45
CA ASN A 118 0.49 -14.54 3.08
C ASN A 118 1.51 -15.04 2.06
N ALA A 119 2.66 -14.37 1.95
CA ALA A 119 3.71 -14.78 1.00
C ALA A 119 4.29 -16.18 1.24
N ALA A 120 4.17 -16.74 2.44
CA ALA A 120 4.55 -18.12 2.70
C ALA A 120 3.74 -19.14 1.88
N THR A 121 2.58 -18.75 1.32
CA THR A 121 1.76 -19.62 0.48
C THR A 121 2.12 -19.56 -1.01
N TRP A 122 3.05 -18.69 -1.41
CA TRP A 122 3.44 -18.55 -2.81
C TRP A 122 4.20 -19.79 -3.29
N THR A 123 3.65 -20.44 -4.32
CA THR A 123 4.27 -21.63 -4.92
C THR A 123 5.35 -21.25 -5.93
N ALA A 124 6.25 -22.20 -6.23
CA ALA A 124 7.22 -22.05 -7.32
C ALA A 124 6.52 -21.78 -8.65
N ASP A 125 5.39 -22.44 -8.92
CA ASP A 125 4.59 -22.24 -10.13
C ASP A 125 4.11 -20.79 -10.27
N TYR A 126 3.62 -20.19 -9.18
CA TYR A 126 3.22 -18.79 -9.19
C TYR A 126 4.39 -17.84 -9.45
N LEU A 127 5.51 -18.05 -8.76
CA LEU A 127 6.68 -17.18 -8.85
C LEU A 127 7.38 -17.28 -10.22
N ASN A 128 7.48 -18.49 -10.75
CA ASN A 128 8.21 -18.81 -11.98
C ASN A 128 7.34 -18.72 -13.24
N SER A 129 6.01 -18.68 -13.12
CA SER A 129 5.14 -18.53 -14.28
C SER A 129 5.43 -17.21 -15.01
N ASP A 130 5.57 -17.27 -16.33
CA ASP A 130 5.67 -16.08 -17.18
C ASP A 130 4.38 -15.23 -17.21
N TYR A 131 3.25 -15.82 -16.82
CA TYR A 131 1.91 -15.25 -17.00
C TYR A 131 1.15 -15.02 -15.69
N SER A 132 1.75 -15.29 -14.52
CA SER A 132 1.12 -14.86 -13.28
C SER A 132 1.03 -13.34 -13.25
N TRP A 133 -0.11 -12.83 -12.81
CA TRP A 133 -0.37 -11.40 -12.82
C TRP A 133 0.42 -10.75 -11.68
N ILE A 134 1.38 -9.89 -12.04
CA ILE A 134 2.25 -9.16 -11.12
C ILE A 134 2.18 -7.69 -11.51
N PRO A 135 1.51 -6.85 -10.72
CA PRO A 135 1.35 -5.44 -11.04
C PRO A 135 2.56 -4.63 -10.58
N ARG A 136 2.86 -3.59 -11.34
CA ARG A 136 3.49 -2.38 -10.84
C ARG A 136 2.39 -1.40 -10.45
N ILE A 137 2.36 -1.04 -9.17
CA ILE A 137 1.40 -0.11 -8.58
C ILE A 137 2.11 1.21 -8.39
N ILE A 138 1.60 2.26 -9.01
CA ILE A 138 2.16 3.59 -9.01
C ILE A 138 1.19 4.48 -8.27
N LEU A 139 1.62 5.04 -7.14
CA LEU A 139 0.88 6.02 -6.37
C LEU A 139 1.46 7.40 -6.65
N GLU A 140 0.63 8.32 -7.11
CA GLU A 140 1.00 9.70 -7.43
C GLU A 140 0.16 10.65 -6.57
N ASN A 141 0.83 11.37 -5.66
CA ASN A 141 0.17 12.36 -4.79
C ASN A 141 -1.02 11.79 -3.98
N CYS A 142 -0.88 10.56 -3.47
CA CYS A 142 -1.87 9.95 -2.58
C CYS A 142 -1.60 10.35 -1.12
N ILE A 143 -2.65 10.61 -0.34
CA ILE A 143 -2.55 11.23 1.00
C ILE A 143 -3.60 10.65 1.94
N PRO A 144 -3.21 9.99 3.04
CA PRO A 144 -2.04 9.14 3.09
C PRO A 144 -2.15 7.95 2.12
N ALA A 145 -1.01 7.52 1.59
CA ALA A 145 -0.80 6.22 0.99
C ALA A 145 -0.62 5.17 2.10
N ILE A 146 -1.45 4.14 2.08
CA ILE A 146 -1.42 3.01 3.01
C ILE A 146 -1.34 1.72 2.19
N ILE A 147 -0.19 1.05 2.24
CA ILE A 147 0.10 -0.12 1.42
C ILE A 147 0.04 -1.39 2.29
N HIS A 148 -0.88 -2.29 1.96
CA HIS A 148 -0.98 -3.63 2.51
C HIS A 148 -0.86 -4.65 1.37
N ALA A 149 0.34 -5.19 1.16
CA ALA A 149 0.59 -6.14 0.10
C ALA A 149 1.34 -7.42 0.52
N PRO A 150 0.83 -8.18 1.52
CA PRO A 150 1.43 -9.45 1.91
C PRO A 150 1.11 -10.62 0.99
N GLY A 151 -0.02 -10.63 0.26
CA GLY A 151 -0.56 -11.86 -0.33
C GLY A 151 -0.34 -12.09 -1.82
N ALA A 152 0.17 -11.12 -2.56
CA ALA A 152 0.63 -11.34 -3.93
C ALA A 152 1.89 -10.53 -4.23
N LYS A 153 2.65 -11.00 -5.22
CA LYS A 153 3.86 -10.30 -5.66
C LYS A 153 3.47 -9.03 -6.39
N ALA A 154 4.04 -7.91 -5.98
CA ALA A 154 3.81 -6.60 -6.58
C ALA A 154 5.07 -5.73 -6.46
N VAL A 155 5.17 -4.76 -7.36
CA VAL A 155 6.13 -3.64 -7.24
C VAL A 155 5.32 -2.40 -6.93
N VAL A 156 5.75 -1.61 -5.96
CA VAL A 156 5.04 -0.39 -5.54
C VAL A 156 5.96 0.81 -5.67
N ASP A 157 5.61 1.75 -6.53
CA ASP A 157 6.28 3.03 -6.69
C ASP A 157 5.38 4.14 -6.13
N ILE A 158 5.92 4.99 -5.28
CA ILE A 158 5.21 6.09 -4.64
C ILE A 158 5.94 7.39 -5.01
N HIS A 159 5.19 8.34 -5.55
CA HIS A 159 5.67 9.62 -6.04
C HIS A 159 4.87 10.75 -5.39
N GLY A 160 5.50 11.48 -4.46
CA GLY A 160 4.85 12.57 -3.74
C GLY A 160 3.75 12.12 -2.78
N GLY A 161 3.00 13.10 -2.27
CA GLY A 161 1.93 12.88 -1.30
C GLY A 161 2.47 12.58 0.10
N LYS A 162 1.70 11.81 0.87
CA LYS A 162 2.05 11.41 2.24
C LYS A 162 2.01 9.89 2.36
N LEU A 163 3.05 9.25 2.87
CA LEU A 163 3.10 7.81 3.13
C LEU A 163 2.89 7.52 4.62
N ALA A 164 1.91 6.67 4.91
CA ALA A 164 1.59 6.27 6.29
C ALA A 164 1.98 4.83 6.63
N ARG A 165 2.08 3.95 5.62
CA ARG A 165 2.36 2.54 5.85
C ARG A 165 2.92 1.85 4.61
N VAL A 166 3.91 0.99 4.82
CA VAL A 166 4.32 -0.05 3.86
C VAL A 166 4.39 -1.39 4.58
N TYR A 167 3.39 -2.24 4.36
CA TYR A 167 3.34 -3.59 4.91
C TYR A 167 3.40 -4.64 3.80
N THR A 168 4.48 -5.41 3.79
CA THR A 168 4.72 -6.50 2.84
C THR A 168 4.93 -7.86 3.54
N ASN A 169 4.80 -7.93 4.87
CA ASN A 169 5.03 -9.15 5.65
C ASN A 169 6.35 -9.88 5.29
N GLY A 170 7.44 -9.14 5.11
CA GLY A 170 8.77 -9.69 4.81
C GLY A 170 8.91 -10.36 3.45
N ASN A 171 7.92 -10.23 2.56
CA ASN A 171 7.97 -10.84 1.24
C ASN A 171 8.92 -10.08 0.28
N SER A 172 9.19 -10.68 -0.88
CA SER A 172 10.10 -10.10 -1.89
C SER A 172 9.49 -8.95 -2.71
N ASN A 173 8.40 -8.33 -2.23
CA ASN A 173 7.87 -7.13 -2.86
C ASN A 173 8.87 -5.99 -2.71
N ARG A 174 8.96 -5.16 -3.74
CA ARG A 174 9.84 -4.00 -3.76
C ARG A 174 8.97 -2.76 -3.67
N CYS A 175 9.33 -1.85 -2.78
CA CYS A 175 8.72 -0.55 -2.69
C CYS A 175 9.77 0.54 -2.96
N ARG A 176 9.41 1.55 -3.74
CA ARG A 176 10.20 2.76 -3.93
C ARG A 176 9.35 3.96 -3.57
N VAL A 177 9.91 4.85 -2.74
CA VAL A 177 9.25 6.08 -2.30
C VAL A 177 10.12 7.25 -2.71
N THR A 178 9.55 8.17 -3.47
CA THR A 178 10.25 9.34 -4.01
C THR A 178 9.44 10.61 -3.75
N GLY A 179 10.00 11.59 -3.06
CA GLY A 179 9.38 12.90 -2.91
C GLY A 179 8.19 12.99 -1.94
N ALA A 180 7.97 11.99 -1.08
CA ALA A 180 6.79 11.95 -0.19
C ALA A 180 7.12 12.41 1.23
N ASP A 181 6.14 13.00 1.92
CA ASP A 181 6.17 13.14 3.37
C ASP A 181 5.87 11.78 4.00
N ILE A 182 6.67 11.34 4.96
CA ILE A 182 6.47 10.04 5.62
C ILE A 182 6.08 10.30 7.07
N GLU A 183 4.82 10.01 7.38
CA GLU A 183 4.21 10.14 8.70
C GLU A 183 3.52 8.81 9.02
N LEU A 184 4.21 7.94 9.76
CA LEU A 184 3.69 6.60 10.01
C LEU A 184 2.47 6.65 10.94
N ILE A 185 1.42 5.91 10.56
CA ILE A 185 0.19 5.78 11.37
C ILE A 185 0.21 4.41 12.06
N PRO A 186 0.21 4.36 13.40
CA PRO A 186 0.27 3.11 14.14
C PRO A 186 -1.04 2.31 14.06
N ASP A 187 -1.03 1.06 14.50
CA ASP A 187 -2.24 0.33 14.89
C ASP A 187 -2.67 0.64 16.33
N ALA A 188 -3.74 0.01 16.83
CA ALA A 188 -4.20 0.21 18.21
C ALA A 188 -3.18 -0.22 19.28
N ALA A 189 -2.19 -1.05 18.93
CA ALA A 189 -1.11 -1.45 19.84
C ALA A 189 0.09 -0.47 19.80
N GLY A 190 0.02 0.60 19.01
CA GLY A 190 1.10 1.57 18.86
C GLY A 190 2.19 1.13 17.87
N VAL A 191 1.97 0.05 17.12
CA VAL A 191 2.96 -0.51 16.19
C VAL A 191 2.92 0.24 14.87
N THR A 192 4.07 0.74 14.42
CA THR A 192 4.25 1.32 13.09
C THR A 192 4.75 0.29 12.08
N TYR A 193 4.30 0.41 10.84
CA TYR A 193 4.59 -0.57 9.79
C TYR A 193 5.32 0.05 8.60
N PHE A 194 6.61 -0.26 8.50
CA PHE A 194 7.44 0.14 7.37
C PHE A 194 8.48 -0.95 7.07
N ALA A 195 8.30 -1.65 5.95
CA ALA A 195 9.20 -2.70 5.47
C ALA A 195 10.55 -2.14 4.96
N ALA A 196 11.39 -1.67 5.88
CA ALA A 196 12.61 -0.91 5.61
C ALA A 196 13.62 -1.61 4.71
N ASP A 197 13.79 -2.91 4.86
CA ASP A 197 14.74 -3.70 4.09
C ASP A 197 14.27 -3.94 2.64
N LYS A 198 13.01 -3.59 2.33
CA LYS A 198 12.35 -3.74 1.02
C LYS A 198 11.91 -2.42 0.40
N THR A 199 12.09 -1.32 1.13
CA THR A 199 11.63 0.01 0.73
C THR A 199 12.81 0.93 0.51
N LEU A 200 13.02 1.36 -0.73
CA LEU A 200 13.98 2.38 -1.08
C LEU A 200 13.34 3.75 -0.97
N VAL A 201 13.94 4.65 -0.18
CA VAL A 201 13.42 6.01 0.02
C VAL A 201 14.42 7.05 -0.50
N THR A 202 13.94 8.05 -1.23
CA THR A 202 14.78 9.12 -1.79
C THR A 202 14.00 10.43 -1.88
N GLY A 203 14.60 11.55 -1.50
CA GLY A 203 13.97 12.87 -1.62
C GLY A 203 12.73 13.04 -0.73
N CYS A 204 12.63 12.31 0.38
CA CYS A 204 11.44 12.29 1.24
C CYS A 204 11.68 13.06 2.54
N SER A 205 10.61 13.54 3.18
CA SER A 205 10.66 14.18 4.49
C SER A 205 10.14 13.22 5.55
N TRP A 206 10.88 13.05 6.64
CA TRP A 206 10.46 12.22 7.78
C TRP A 206 9.82 13.06 8.87
N LEU A 207 8.53 12.83 9.09
CA LEU A 207 7.73 13.45 10.13
C LEU A 207 7.64 12.53 11.35
N ASN A 208 7.26 13.09 12.50
CA ASN A 208 6.93 12.28 13.67
C ASN A 208 5.77 11.33 13.34
N PRO A 209 5.82 10.05 13.74
CA PRO A 209 4.66 9.17 13.64
C PRO A 209 3.46 9.76 14.38
N ALA A 210 2.26 9.53 13.83
CA ALA A 210 1.03 9.92 14.48
C ALA A 210 0.92 9.25 15.87
N SER A 211 0.32 9.96 16.82
CA SER A 211 0.21 9.53 18.22
C SER A 211 1.53 9.24 18.94
N GLY A 212 2.66 9.74 18.43
CA GLY A 212 3.95 9.64 19.13
C GLY A 212 4.54 8.23 19.18
N ALA A 213 4.06 7.30 18.35
CA ALA A 213 4.62 5.96 18.23
C ALA A 213 6.11 6.02 17.82
N THR A 214 6.87 5.00 18.22
CA THR A 214 8.31 4.89 17.92
C THR A 214 8.56 3.87 16.82
N TYR A 215 9.41 4.23 15.85
CA TYR A 215 9.84 3.31 14.80
C TYR A 215 11.15 2.59 15.18
N PRO A 216 11.17 1.24 15.32
CA PRO A 216 12.35 0.52 15.79
C PRO A 216 13.33 0.10 14.68
N GLY A 217 13.02 0.38 13.41
CA GLY A 217 13.82 -0.09 12.27
C GLY A 217 14.92 0.88 11.81
N THR A 218 15.74 0.41 10.87
CA THR A 218 16.77 1.23 10.20
C THR A 218 16.47 1.30 8.72
N LEU A 219 16.49 2.50 8.14
CA LEU A 219 16.17 2.72 6.73
C LEU A 219 17.37 2.71 5.81
N ARG A 220 17.08 2.48 4.53
CA ARG A 220 18.04 2.49 3.43
C ARG A 220 17.60 3.54 2.40
N GLY A 221 18.41 4.56 2.19
CA GLY A 221 18.12 5.64 1.24
C GLY A 221 19.00 6.87 1.46
N SER A 222 19.22 7.65 0.41
CA SER A 222 19.94 8.93 0.45
C SER A 222 19.02 10.10 0.14
N GLY A 223 19.36 11.28 0.64
CA GLY A 223 18.69 12.54 0.31
C GLY A 223 17.30 12.70 0.91
N ASN A 224 17.14 12.47 2.21
CA ASN A 224 15.87 12.69 2.91
C ASN A 224 16.03 13.79 3.96
N GLU A 225 15.00 14.61 4.13
CA GLU A 225 14.95 15.67 5.14
C GLU A 225 14.32 15.13 6.43
N MET A 226 14.77 15.64 7.57
CA MET A 226 14.27 15.26 8.89
C MET A 226 13.55 16.45 9.51
N ILE A 227 12.27 16.26 9.82
CA ILE A 227 11.41 17.31 10.40
C ILE A 227 10.86 16.86 11.77
N GLY A 228 10.96 15.57 12.11
CA GLY A 228 10.57 14.99 13.40
C GLY A 228 11.69 14.87 14.45
N GLU A 229 11.35 14.38 15.64
CA GLU A 229 12.28 14.02 16.71
C GLU A 229 13.17 12.84 16.26
N SER A 230 14.47 12.90 16.58
CA SER A 230 15.44 11.88 16.17
C SER A 230 15.13 10.47 16.69
N ALA A 231 14.44 10.34 17.83
CA ALA A 231 14.02 9.05 18.38
C ALA A 231 12.80 8.44 17.67
N LYS A 232 12.04 9.27 16.95
CA LYS A 232 10.79 8.91 16.27
C LYS A 232 10.98 8.82 14.76
N ALA A 233 11.99 9.49 14.24
CA ALA A 233 12.35 9.46 12.84
C ALA A 233 13.42 8.38 12.58
N PRO A 234 13.24 7.54 11.56
CA PRO A 234 14.17 6.48 11.26
C PRO A 234 15.53 7.00 10.75
N ASN A 235 16.54 6.90 11.61
CA ASN A 235 17.98 6.98 11.36
C ASN A 235 18.44 7.42 9.95
N LEU A 236 19.00 8.63 9.86
CA LEU A 236 19.99 8.96 8.82
C LEU A 236 21.34 8.30 9.16
N PRO A 237 22.17 7.93 8.16
CA PRO A 237 23.57 7.65 8.42
C PRO A 237 24.23 8.87 9.08
N ALA A 238 25.14 8.65 10.03
CA ALA A 238 25.75 9.66 10.89
C ALA A 238 26.49 10.82 10.17
N LYS A 239 26.57 10.81 8.83
CA LYS A 239 27.23 11.83 8.00
C LYS A 239 26.30 12.41 6.91
N ALA A 240 25.02 12.59 7.23
CA ALA A 240 24.09 13.25 6.32
C ALA A 240 24.26 14.79 6.29
N PHE A 241 24.97 15.36 7.26
CA PHE A 241 25.36 16.76 7.28
C PHE A 241 26.84 16.88 6.96
N ILE A 242 27.17 17.79 6.04
CA ILE A 242 28.55 18.27 5.88
C ILE A 242 28.84 19.07 7.15
N GLU A 243 29.76 18.57 7.99
CA GLU A 243 30.29 19.33 9.11
C GLU A 243 31.10 20.52 8.54
N GLU A 244 30.82 21.73 9.04
CA GLU A 244 31.67 22.93 8.81
C GLU A 244 33.07 22.75 9.40
#